data_AF-A0A413YPN0-F1
#
_entry.id   AF-A0A413YPN0-F1
#
_cell.length_a   1.000
_cell.length_b   1.000
_cell.length_c   1.000
_cell.angle_alpha   90.00
_cell.angle_beta   90.00
_cell.angle_gamma   90.00
#
_symmetry.space_group_name_H-M   'P 1'
#
loop_
_entity.id
_entity.type
_entity.pdbx_description
1 polymer ?
#
loop_
_entity_poly.entity_id
_entity_poly.type
_entity_poly.pdbx_seq_one_letter_code
_entity_poly.pdbx_strand_id
1 'polypeptide(L)' 'MIKSESYWLHCPTCRNKTRVKIRIDTELKNFPLFCPKCKQESLINVKKQQIIVIEPDAKTQSR' A
#
# COMPACT_ATOMS: atom_id res chain seq x y z
N MET A 1 -17.51 1.58 21.40
CA MET A 1 -16.91 2.79 20.81
C MET A 1 -16.20 2.40 19.52
N ILE A 2 -16.83 2.63 18.36
CA ILE A 2 -16.22 2.25 17.06
C ILE A 2 -15.33 3.41 16.64
N LYS A 3 -14.03 3.34 16.97
CA LYS A 3 -13.03 4.26 16.42
C LYS A 3 -12.93 4.01 14.92
N SER A 4 -13.62 4.81 14.11
CA SER A 4 -13.47 4.82 12.66
C SER A 4 -12.15 5.50 12.26
N GLU A 5 -11.03 4.95 12.72
CA GLU A 5 -9.70 5.38 12.31
C GLU A 5 -9.44 4.84 10.90
N SER A 6 -9.68 5.71 9.92
CA SER A 6 -9.41 5.46 8.51
C SER A 6 -8.21 6.29 8.09
N TYR A 7 -7.27 5.66 7.40
CA TYR A 7 -6.02 6.28 6.99
C TYR A 7 -5.85 6.20 5.48
N TRP A 8 -5.06 7.12 4.95
CA TRP A 8 -4.70 7.13 3.53
C TRP A 8 -3.47 6.28 3.32
N LEU A 9 -3.50 5.45 2.29
CA LEU A 9 -2.30 4.73 1.87
C LEU A 9 -1.33 5.72 1.22
N HIS A 10 -0.06 5.59 1.54
CA HIS A 10 1.02 6.32 0.90
C HIS A 10 1.76 5.37 -0.04
N CYS A 11 2.17 5.87 -1.20
CA CYS A 11 2.92 5.07 -2.16
C CYS A 11 4.28 4.69 -1.54
N PRO A 12 4.70 3.42 -1.55
CA PRO A 12 5.99 3.01 -0.99
C PRO A 12 7.18 3.66 -1.72
N THR A 13 7.06 3.88 -3.04
CA THR A 13 8.13 4.42 -3.88
C THR A 13 8.35 5.92 -3.70
N CYS A 14 7.27 6.72 -3.72
CA CYS A 14 7.37 8.19 -3.69
C CYS A 14 6.84 8.83 -2.40
N ARG A 15 6.31 8.04 -1.46
CA ARG A 15 5.64 8.49 -0.22
C ARG A 15 4.46 9.45 -0.42
N ASN A 16 4.07 9.65 -1.67
CA ASN A 16 2.97 10.54 -2.03
C ASN A 16 1.65 9.93 -1.59
N LYS A 17 0.71 10.78 -1.18
CA LYS A 17 -0.63 10.36 -0.81
C LYS A 17 -1.31 9.68 -2.00
N THR A 18 -1.78 8.46 -1.82
CA THR A 18 -2.56 7.75 -2.85
C THR A 18 -4.04 8.10 -2.73
N ARG A 19 -4.83 7.68 -3.72
CA ARG A 19 -6.30 7.85 -3.72
C ARG A 19 -7.03 6.77 -2.91
N VAL A 20 -6.29 5.87 -2.25
CA VAL A 20 -6.87 4.75 -1.52
C VAL A 20 -6.93 5.09 -0.02
N LYS A 21 -8.15 5.10 0.52
CA LYS A 21 -8.43 5.27 1.94
C LYS A 21 -8.92 3.94 2.49
N ILE A 22 -8.30 3.45 3.55
CA ILE A 22 -8.62 2.17 4.17
C ILE A 22 -8.97 2.37 5.64
N ARG A 23 -9.83 1.53 6.18
CA ARG A 23 -10.15 1.50 7.62
C ARG A 23 -9.20 0.56 8.34
N ILE A 24 -9.03 0.76 9.65
CA ILE A 24 -8.19 -0.12 10.47
C ILE A 24 -8.69 -1.57 10.55
N ASP A 25 -10.00 -1.78 10.38
CA ASP A 25 -10.66 -3.08 10.34
C ASP A 25 -10.59 -3.77 8.96
N THR A 26 -10.14 -3.07 7.92
CA THR A 26 -10.11 -3.59 6.55
C THR A 26 -8.74 -4.19 6.24
N GLU A 27 -8.74 -5.40 5.67
CA GLU A 27 -7.55 -6.06 5.14
C GLU A 27 -7.60 -6.08 3.60
N LEU A 28 -6.49 -5.76 2.94
CA LEU A 28 -6.33 -5.88 1.49
C LEU A 28 -5.32 -6.99 1.19
N LYS A 29 -5.63 -7.84 0.21
CA LYS A 29 -4.72 -8.89 -0.27
C LYS A 29 -4.57 -8.78 -1.78
N ASN A 30 -3.34 -8.86 -2.28
CA ASN A 30 -2.96 -8.74 -3.69
C ASN A 30 -3.63 -7.53 -4.37
N PHE A 31 -3.67 -6.40 -3.67
CA PHE A 31 -4.37 -5.21 -4.15
C PHE A 31 -3.44 -4.37 -5.04
N PRO A 32 -3.77 -4.10 -6.31
CA PRO A 32 -2.94 -3.25 -7.17
C PRO A 32 -3.10 -1.77 -6.77
N LEU A 33 -2.07 -1.21 -6.16
CA LEU A 33 -1.99 0.21 -5.81
C LEU A 33 -1.37 0.99 -6.96
N PHE A 34 -2.19 1.74 -7.71
CA PHE A 34 -1.69 2.63 -8.75
C PHE A 34 -1.24 3.98 -8.17
N CYS A 35 -0.02 4.39 -8.54
CA CYS A 35 0.52 5.70 -8.16
C CYS A 35 0.57 6.63 -9.39
N PRO A 36 -0.20 7.74 -9.43
CA PRO A 36 -0.20 8.66 -10.57
C PRO A 36 1.12 9.42 -10.74
N LYS A 37 1.95 9.53 -9.69
CA LYS A 37 3.29 10.14 -9.79
C LYS A 37 4.32 9.17 -10.39
N CYS A 38 4.35 7.93 -9.92
CA CYS A 38 5.26 6.91 -10.45
C CYS A 38 4.78 6.35 -11.79
N LYS A 39 3.49 6.49 -12.11
CA LYS A 39 2.82 5.87 -13.27
C LYS A 39 3.01 4.35 -13.31
N GLN A 40 3.14 3.76 -12.12
CA GLN A 40 3.35 2.33 -11.91
C GLN A 40 2.30 1.82 -10.94
N GLU A 41 1.96 0.56 -11.11
CA GLU A 41 1.16 -0.23 -10.18
C GLU A 41 2.06 -1.10 -9.32
N SER A 42 1.77 -1.17 -8.03
CA SER A 42 2.45 -2.07 -7.11
C SER A 42 1.40 -2.91 -6.40
N LEU A 43 1.56 -4.23 -6.39
CA LEU A 43 0.68 -5.08 -5.59
C LEU A 43 1.03 -4.86 -4.12
N ILE A 44 0.01 -4.68 -3.28
CA ILE A 44 0.18 -4.50 -1.84
C ILE A 44 -0.77 -5.43 -1.07
N ASN A 45 -0.32 -5.87 0.10
CA ASN A 45 -1.13 -6.44 1.15
C ASN A 45 -1.22 -5.43 2.28
N VAL A 46 -2.43 -5.20 2.80
CA VAL A 46 -2.62 -4.36 3.98
C VAL A 46 -3.23 -5.20 5.08
N LYS A 47 -2.57 -5.27 6.23
CA LYS A 47 -3.04 -6.03 7.40
C LYS A 47 -2.82 -5.23 8.67
N LYS A 48 -3.89 -4.96 9.43
CA LYS A 48 -3.83 -4.26 10.73
C LYS A 48 -2.89 -3.04 10.72
N GLN A 49 -3.04 -2.15 9.73
CA GLN A 49 -2.26 -0.92 9.56
C GLN A 49 -0.83 -1.09 8.98
N GLN A 50 -0.37 -2.31 8.68
CA GLN A 50 0.88 -2.54 7.96
C GLN A 50 0.60 -2.70 6.46
N ILE A 51 1.36 -1.95 5.65
CA ILE A 51 1.37 -2.06 4.19
C ILE A 51 2.59 -2.90 3.81
N ILE A 52 2.36 -4.02 3.16
CA ILE A 52 3.37 -4.94 2.66
C ILE A 52 3.33 -4.86 1.14
N VAL A 53 4.41 -4.45 0.51
CA VAL A 53 4.47 -4.38 -0.96
C VAL A 53 4.87 -5.75 -1.48
N ILE A 54 4.04 -6.31 -2.36
CA ILE A 54 4.30 -7.52 -3.12
C ILE A 54 4.84 -7.05 -4.48
N GLU A 55 6.09 -6.63 -4.52
CA GLU A 55 6.70 -6.32 -5.82
C GLU A 55 6.90 -7.62 -6.61
N PRO A 56 6.61 -7.65 -7.93
CA PRO A 56 7.08 -8.72 -8.78
C PRO A 56 8.61 -8.59 -8.90
N ASP A 57 9.34 -9.40 -8.13
CA ASP A 57 10.78 -9.68 -8.25
C ASP A 57 11.67 -8.45 -8.57
N ALA A 58 11.84 -7.54 -7.61
CA ALA A 58 13.09 -6.82 -7.52
C ALA A 58 14.02 -7.65 -6.65
N LYS A 59 14.83 -8.52 -7.28
CA LYS A 59 15.97 -9.16 -6.64
C LYS A 59 16.65 -8.15 -5.72
N THR A 60 16.67 -8.41 -4.41
CA THR A 60 17.59 -7.71 -3.53
C THR A 60 18.99 -8.08 -3.99
N GLN A 61 19.57 -7.27 -4.86
CA GLN A 61 20.96 -7.38 -5.27
C GLN A 61 21.79 -6.86 -4.10
N SER A 62 21.97 -7.71 -3.09
CA SER A 62 23.08 -7.56 -2.17
C SER A 62 24.29 -8.22 -2.84
N ARG A 63 25.15 -7.37 -3.40
CA ARG A 63 26.52 -7.74 -3.79
C ARG A 63 27.38 -7.82 -2.53
#